data_AF-A0AAX0RW49-F1
#
_entry.id   AF-A0AAX0RW49-F1
#
_cell.length_a   1.000
_cell.length_b   1.000
_cell.length_c   1.000
_cell.angle_alpha   90.00
_cell.angle_beta   90.00
_cell.angle_gamma   90.00
#
_symmetry.space_group_name_H-M   'P 1'
#
loop_
_entity.id
_entity.type
_entity.pdbx_description
1 polymer ?
#
loop_
_entity_poly.entity_id
_entity_poly.type
_entity_poly.pdbx_seq_one_letter_code
_entity_poly.pdbx_strand_id
1 'polypeptide(L)'
;MTPINPRGSPAVSKIDERIPTPGTGEYEWKGFIPFKENPHVINPKNGYVVNWNNKPVKEWTNGEYSFYWGEDNRVQQYINGMEARGKVTLEDINEINYTASFAQLRANLFKPLLIDVLDKNKSTNGNYTYLIEKLEEWNNLKEDENKE
;
A
#
# COMPACT_ATOMS: atom_id res chain seq x y z
N MET A 1 -5.15 -4.61 22.15
CA MET A 1 -6.42 -5.36 22.05
C MET A 1 -7.38 -4.51 21.23
N THR A 2 -8.00 -5.06 20.19
CA THR A 2 -8.96 -4.33 19.34
C THR A 2 -10.35 -4.43 19.96
N PRO A 3 -11.06 -3.32 20.24
CA PRO A 3 -12.41 -3.38 20.77
C PRO A 3 -13.36 -4.09 19.80
N ILE A 4 -14.35 -4.81 20.34
CA ILE A 4 -15.49 -5.28 19.54
C ILE A 4 -16.40 -4.08 19.30
N ASN A 5 -16.29 -3.50 18.10
CA ASN A 5 -17.45 -2.88 17.45
C ASN A 5 -18.36 -4.04 16.99
N PRO A 6 -19.71 -3.98 17.07
CA PRO A 6 -20.56 -5.13 16.80
C PRO A 6 -20.51 -5.48 15.31
N ARG A 7 -19.51 -6.26 14.90
CA ARG A 7 -19.52 -7.00 13.65
C ARG A 7 -19.97 -8.42 13.95
N GLY A 8 -21.13 -8.80 13.40
CA GLY A 8 -21.45 -10.21 13.20
C GLY A 8 -22.84 -10.71 13.59
N SER A 9 -23.71 -9.93 14.25
CA SER A 9 -25.09 -10.35 14.50
C SER A 9 -26.08 -9.59 13.61
N PRO A 10 -27.07 -10.25 12.97
CA PRO A 10 -28.04 -9.60 12.07
C PRO A 10 -28.93 -8.51 12.71
N ALA A 11 -28.79 -8.23 14.01
CA ALA A 11 -29.74 -7.44 14.79
C ALA A 11 -29.10 -6.37 15.71
N VAL A 12 -27.87 -5.90 15.47
CA VAL A 12 -27.24 -4.86 16.31
C VAL A 12 -26.73 -3.69 15.46
N SER A 13 -27.04 -2.48 15.93
CA SER A 13 -26.99 -1.19 15.25
C SER A 13 -25.71 -0.90 14.43
N LYS A 14 -25.92 -0.39 13.21
CA LYS A 14 -24.89 0.05 12.26
C LYS A 14 -24.17 1.30 12.78
N ILE A 15 -23.20 1.13 13.67
CA ILE A 15 -22.24 2.19 13.99
C ILE A 15 -21.29 2.31 12.80
N ASP A 16 -21.10 3.53 12.32
CA ASP A 16 -20.07 3.82 11.32
C ASP A 16 -18.73 4.10 12.01
N GLU A 17 -17.81 3.13 11.94
CA GLU A 17 -16.46 3.19 12.51
C GLU A 17 -15.60 4.37 11.99
N ARG A 18 -16.05 5.08 10.96
CA ARG A 18 -15.30 6.20 10.36
C ARG A 18 -15.57 7.53 11.05
N ILE A 19 -16.58 7.60 11.92
CA ILE A 19 -17.03 8.83 12.57
C ILE A 19 -17.21 8.62 14.08
N PRO A 20 -17.26 9.70 14.88
CA PRO A 20 -17.45 9.59 16.32
C PRO A 20 -18.73 8.81 16.67
N THR A 21 -18.61 7.90 17.64
CA THR A 21 -19.74 7.16 18.19
C THR A 21 -20.52 8.03 19.18
N PRO A 22 -21.87 8.09 19.13
CA PRO A 22 -22.66 8.80 20.14
C PRO A 22 -22.47 8.21 21.55
N GLY A 23 -22.10 9.06 22.51
CA GLY A 23 -21.82 8.65 23.90
C GLY A 23 -23.04 8.54 24.83
N THR A 24 -24.17 8.05 24.32
CA THR A 24 -25.43 7.89 25.10
C THR A 24 -25.48 6.58 25.89
N GLY A 25 -24.46 5.73 25.81
CA GLY A 25 -24.44 4.39 26.41
C GLY A 25 -25.02 3.27 25.52
N GLU A 26 -25.77 3.61 24.46
CA GLU A 26 -26.40 2.63 23.55
C GLU A 26 -25.39 1.92 22.64
N TYR A 27 -24.22 2.53 22.42
CA TYR A 27 -23.23 2.15 21.40
C TYR A 27 -21.86 1.79 22.00
N GLU A 28 -21.81 1.55 23.31
CA GLU A 28 -20.57 1.19 24.01
C GLU A 28 -19.99 -0.13 23.49
N TRP A 29 -18.67 -0.25 23.60
CA TRP A 29 -17.95 -1.48 23.25
C TRP A 29 -18.44 -2.66 24.09
N LYS A 30 -18.57 -3.82 23.45
CA LYS A 30 -19.07 -5.05 24.09
C LYS A 30 -17.98 -6.02 24.54
N GLY A 31 -16.71 -5.60 24.45
CA GLY A 31 -15.54 -6.43 24.77
C GLY A 31 -14.40 -6.22 23.77
N PHE A 32 -13.55 -7.24 23.63
CA PHE A 32 -12.38 -7.22 22.75
C PHE A 32 -12.36 -8.44 21.82
N ILE A 33 -11.86 -8.24 20.60
CA ILE A 33 -11.67 -9.32 19.63
C ILE A 33 -10.68 -10.34 20.22
N PRO A 34 -11.00 -11.64 20.26
CA PRO A 34 -10.07 -12.68 20.70
C PRO A 34 -8.78 -12.67 19.87
N PHE A 35 -7.62 -12.87 20.51
CA PHE A 35 -6.32 -12.82 19.81
C PHE A 35 -6.23 -13.76 18.59
N LYS A 36 -6.87 -14.94 18.66
CA LYS A 36 -6.92 -15.92 17.57
C LYS A 36 -7.60 -15.40 16.29
N GLU A 37 -8.41 -14.36 16.39
CA GLU A 37 -9.10 -13.72 15.27
C GLU A 37 -8.29 -12.57 14.66
N ASN A 38 -7.17 -12.17 15.30
CA ASN A 38 -6.27 -11.22 14.70
C ASN A 38 -5.59 -11.84 13.45
N PRO A 39 -5.29 -11.05 12.41
CA PRO A 39 -4.58 -11.54 11.24
C PRO A 39 -3.20 -12.09 11.62
N HIS A 40 -2.94 -13.33 11.24
CA HIS A 40 -1.66 -14.00 11.45
C HIS A 40 -1.42 -15.04 10.34
N VAL A 41 -0.16 -15.35 10.09
CA VAL A 41 0.24 -16.41 9.17
C VAL A 41 1.60 -16.97 9.60
N ILE A 42 1.77 -18.28 9.44
CA ILE A 42 3.04 -18.98 9.63
C ILE A 42 3.36 -19.67 8.31
N ASN A 43 4.58 -19.48 7.80
CA ASN A 43 5.03 -20.05 6.52
C ASN A 43 4.03 -19.82 5.36
N PRO A 44 3.75 -18.56 4.98
CA PRO A 44 2.81 -18.27 3.90
C PRO A 44 3.28 -18.89 2.58
N LYS A 45 2.33 -19.25 1.69
CA LYS A 45 2.62 -20.00 0.46
C LYS A 45 3.62 -19.31 -0.49
N ASN A 46 3.62 -17.98 -0.51
CA ASN A 46 4.56 -17.17 -1.30
C ASN A 46 5.98 -17.10 -0.69
N GLY A 47 6.18 -17.61 0.53
CA GLY A 47 7.48 -17.73 1.16
C GLY A 47 8.02 -16.47 1.83
N TYR A 48 7.28 -15.37 1.86
CA TYR A 48 7.70 -14.12 2.50
C TYR A 48 6.53 -13.28 3.03
N VAL A 49 6.85 -12.34 3.93
CA VAL A 49 5.95 -11.28 4.40
C VAL A 49 6.70 -9.96 4.32
N VAL A 50 6.12 -8.96 3.66
CA VAL A 50 6.61 -7.57 3.67
C VAL A 50 5.52 -6.65 4.21
N ASN A 51 5.93 -5.56 4.85
CA ASN A 51 5.01 -4.58 5.39
C ASN A 51 5.62 -3.19 5.34
N TRP A 52 4.80 -2.20 4.98
CA TRP A 52 5.10 -0.79 5.21
C TRP A 52 3.88 -0.04 5.73
N ASN A 53 3.32 -0.56 6.83
CA ASN A 53 2.08 -0.13 7.49
C ASN A 53 0.80 -0.34 6.66
N ASN A 54 0.87 -1.18 5.63
CA ASN A 54 -0.27 -1.57 4.79
C ASN A 54 -1.24 -2.54 5.50
N LYS A 55 -2.38 -2.76 4.86
CA LYS A 55 -3.46 -3.63 5.31
C LYS A 55 -2.94 -5.07 5.54
N PRO A 56 -3.22 -5.70 6.70
CA PRO A 56 -2.70 -7.03 7.00
C PRO A 56 -3.39 -8.14 6.19
N VAL A 57 -4.72 -8.06 6.01
CA VAL A 57 -5.51 -8.99 5.19
C VAL A 57 -6.71 -8.26 4.58
N LYS A 58 -7.25 -8.78 3.47
CA LYS A 58 -8.36 -8.17 2.71
C LYS A 58 -9.57 -7.79 3.57
N GLU A 59 -9.96 -8.65 4.51
CA GLU A 59 -11.18 -8.48 5.33
C GLU A 59 -10.97 -7.64 6.60
N TRP A 60 -9.75 -7.16 6.87
CA TRP A 60 -9.48 -6.31 8.03
C TRP A 60 -9.91 -4.85 7.79
N THR A 61 -10.13 -4.07 8.85
CA THR A 61 -10.37 -2.61 8.73
C THR A 61 -9.87 -1.90 9.98
N ASN A 62 -9.59 -0.62 9.84
CA ASN A 62 -9.07 0.29 10.86
C ASN A 62 -9.91 1.58 10.92
N GLY A 63 -11.20 1.50 10.57
CA GLY A 63 -12.15 2.58 10.74
C GLY A 63 -11.76 3.88 10.03
N GLU A 64 -11.64 4.93 10.83
CA GLU A 64 -11.29 6.30 10.45
C GLU A 64 -9.95 6.43 9.72
N TYR A 65 -9.04 5.48 9.92
CA TYR A 65 -7.72 5.46 9.29
C TYR A 65 -7.64 4.64 7.99
N SER A 66 -8.79 4.29 7.41
CA SER A 66 -8.86 3.48 6.18
C SER A 66 -8.14 4.08 4.97
N PHE A 67 -7.95 5.40 4.93
CA PHE A 67 -7.20 6.07 3.86
C PHE A 67 -5.71 5.67 3.80
N TYR A 68 -5.14 5.09 4.87
CA TYR A 68 -3.79 4.52 4.83
C TYR A 68 -3.71 3.20 4.04
N TRP A 69 -4.84 2.52 3.82
CA TRP A 69 -4.94 1.18 3.24
C TRP A 69 -5.66 1.16 1.89
N GLY A 70 -5.31 2.13 1.03
CA GLY A 70 -5.79 2.21 -0.35
C GLY A 70 -5.09 1.23 -1.29
N GLU A 71 -5.56 1.23 -2.54
CA GLU A 71 -4.99 0.46 -3.65
C GLU A 71 -3.56 0.92 -4.00
N ASP A 72 -3.35 2.23 -4.09
CA ASP A 72 -2.00 2.82 -4.15
C ASP A 72 -1.37 2.82 -2.76
N ASN A 73 -0.43 1.90 -2.51
CA ASN A 73 0.26 1.83 -1.24
C ASN A 73 1.77 1.65 -1.41
N ARG A 74 2.53 2.35 -0.56
CA ARG A 74 4.01 2.34 -0.57
C ARG A 74 4.63 0.97 -0.37
N VAL A 75 3.93 0.00 0.24
CA VAL A 75 4.42 -1.38 0.37
C VAL A 75 4.75 -2.00 -1.00
N GLN A 76 4.18 -1.48 -2.09
CA GLN A 76 4.43 -1.95 -3.44
C GLN A 76 5.93 -1.94 -3.81
N GLN A 77 6.75 -1.06 -3.21
CA GLN A 77 8.20 -1.07 -3.41
C GLN A 77 8.83 -2.40 -2.95
N TYR A 78 8.43 -2.89 -1.77
CA TYR A 78 8.90 -4.17 -1.25
C TYR A 78 8.30 -5.35 -2.01
N ILE A 79 7.02 -5.29 -2.39
CA ILE A 79 6.37 -6.36 -3.19
C ILE A 79 7.08 -6.50 -4.53
N ASN A 80 7.28 -5.40 -5.27
CA ASN A 80 8.00 -5.42 -6.55
C ASN A 80 9.41 -6.01 -6.40
N GLY A 81 10.14 -5.60 -5.36
CA GLY A 81 11.47 -6.08 -5.07
C GLY A 81 11.55 -7.59 -4.83
N MET A 82 10.60 -8.14 -4.08
CA MET A 82 10.50 -9.56 -3.79
C MET A 82 10.02 -10.37 -5.01
N GLU A 83 8.97 -9.93 -5.70
CA GLU A 83 8.38 -10.65 -6.85
C GLU A 83 9.25 -10.61 -8.11
N ALA A 84 10.14 -9.61 -8.24
CA ALA A 84 11.13 -9.57 -9.32
C ALA A 84 12.23 -10.64 -9.18
N ARG A 85 12.27 -11.38 -8.05
CA ARG A 85 13.32 -12.34 -7.70
C ARG A 85 12.72 -13.69 -7.33
N GLY A 86 13.39 -14.79 -7.68
CA GLY A 86 12.97 -16.13 -7.25
C GLY A 86 13.43 -16.50 -5.83
N LYS A 87 14.67 -16.16 -5.48
CA LYS A 87 15.25 -16.30 -4.14
C LYS A 87 15.95 -14.99 -3.81
N VAL A 88 16.00 -14.67 -2.52
CA VAL A 88 16.46 -13.37 -2.01
C VAL A 88 17.58 -13.60 -1.00
N THR A 89 18.68 -12.86 -1.16
CA THR A 89 19.80 -12.79 -0.22
C THR A 89 19.71 -11.53 0.66
N LEU A 90 20.62 -11.35 1.61
CA LEU A 90 20.69 -10.11 2.40
C LEU A 90 21.06 -8.89 1.55
N GLU A 91 21.89 -9.08 0.51
CA GLU A 91 22.24 -8.02 -0.44
C GLU A 91 20.99 -7.58 -1.22
N ASP A 92 20.19 -8.53 -1.70
CA ASP A 92 18.91 -8.22 -2.35
C ASP A 92 17.97 -7.43 -1.43
N ILE A 93 17.89 -7.78 -0.14
CA ILE A 93 17.09 -7.02 0.83
C ILE A 93 17.60 -5.58 0.98
N ASN A 94 18.92 -5.39 0.99
CA ASN A 94 19.51 -4.06 1.03
C ASN A 94 19.14 -3.24 -0.21
N GLU A 95 19.19 -3.83 -1.40
CA GLU A 95 18.79 -3.17 -2.66
C GLU A 95 17.29 -2.82 -2.68
N ILE A 96 16.43 -3.71 -2.15
CA ILE A 96 15.00 -3.43 -2.00
C ILE A 96 14.79 -2.26 -1.04
N ASN A 97 15.53 -2.22 0.08
CA ASN A 97 15.47 -1.13 1.04
C ASN A 97 15.98 0.19 0.45
N TYR A 98 17.04 0.14 -0.36
CA TYR A 98 17.57 1.30 -1.08
C TYR A 98 16.52 1.85 -2.05
N THR A 99 15.96 0.97 -2.89
CA THR A 99 14.88 1.31 -3.83
C THR A 99 13.70 1.96 -3.09
N ALA A 100 13.21 1.35 -2.01
CA ALA A 100 12.11 1.89 -1.22
C ALA A 100 12.43 3.25 -0.57
N SER A 101 13.70 3.50 -0.22
CA SER A 101 14.15 4.73 0.45
C SER A 101 14.18 5.93 -0.49
N PHE A 102 14.50 5.72 -1.77
CA PHE A 102 14.64 6.80 -2.76
C PHE A 102 13.50 6.86 -3.79
N ALA A 103 12.59 5.90 -3.82
CA ALA A 103 11.49 5.86 -4.79
C ALA A 103 10.59 7.11 -4.73
N GLN A 104 10.30 7.67 -5.90
CA GLN A 104 9.12 8.52 -6.08
C GLN A 104 7.89 7.60 -6.12
N LEU A 105 7.25 7.43 -4.97
CA LEU A 105 6.21 6.43 -4.76
C LEU A 105 5.03 6.49 -5.73
N ARG A 106 4.71 7.65 -6.30
CA ARG A 106 3.61 7.79 -7.28
C ARG A 106 3.96 7.17 -8.63
N ALA A 107 5.25 6.99 -8.94
CA ALA A 107 5.66 6.47 -10.24
C ALA A 107 5.11 5.06 -10.51
N ASN A 108 4.88 4.23 -9.49
CA ASN A 108 4.36 2.87 -9.67
C ASN A 108 3.04 2.81 -10.45
N LEU A 109 2.08 3.67 -10.11
CA LEU A 109 0.77 3.70 -10.76
C LEU A 109 0.65 4.85 -11.77
N PHE A 110 1.19 6.02 -11.43
CA PHE A 110 0.93 7.23 -12.19
C PHE A 110 1.89 7.42 -13.37
N LYS A 111 3.11 6.84 -13.35
CA LYS A 111 4.03 6.96 -14.49
C LYS A 111 3.49 6.23 -15.74
N PRO A 112 3.02 4.96 -15.66
CA PRO A 112 2.42 4.30 -16.82
C PRO A 112 1.18 5.04 -17.34
N LEU A 113 0.32 5.52 -16.43
CA LEU A 113 -0.86 6.30 -16.82
C LEU A 113 -0.49 7.62 -17.51
N LEU A 114 0.53 8.32 -17.00
CA LEU A 114 1.03 9.56 -17.59
C LEU A 114 1.59 9.31 -18.98
N ILE A 115 2.45 8.29 -19.14
CA ILE A 115 3.02 7.91 -20.45
C ILE A 115 1.90 7.59 -21.44
N ASP A 116 0.90 6.80 -21.06
CA ASP A 116 -0.25 6.45 -21.91
C ASP A 116 -1.02 7.69 -22.39
N VAL A 117 -1.30 8.64 -21.48
CA VAL A 117 -1.98 9.89 -21.84
C VAL A 117 -1.12 10.76 -22.77
N LEU A 118 0.18 10.86 -22.51
CA LEU A 118 1.10 11.61 -23.36
C LEU A 118 1.21 11.00 -24.76
N ASP A 119 1.29 9.68 -24.86
CA ASP A 119 1.42 8.99 -26.14
C ASP A 119 0.16 9.15 -27.00
N LYS A 120 -1.03 9.00 -26.40
CA LYS A 120 -2.33 9.26 -27.06
C LYS A 120 -2.47 10.69 -27.58
N ASN A 121 -1.78 11.65 -26.97
CA ASN A 121 -1.83 13.06 -27.34
C ASN A 121 -0.52 13.55 -27.98
N LYS A 122 0.38 12.64 -28.38
CA LYS A 122 1.74 12.96 -28.83
C LYS A 122 1.80 13.94 -30.01
N SER A 123 0.82 13.87 -30.91
CA SER A 123 0.73 14.78 -32.06
C SER A 123 0.34 16.23 -31.69
N THR A 124 -0.19 16.45 -30.49
CA THR A 124 -0.66 17.78 -30.05
C THR A 124 0.46 18.66 -29.49
N ASN A 125 1.60 18.06 -29.11
CA ASN A 125 2.73 18.77 -28.54
C ASN A 125 4.05 18.06 -28.87
N GLY A 126 4.92 18.74 -29.62
CA GLY A 126 6.21 18.18 -30.07
C GLY A 126 7.15 17.76 -28.93
N ASN A 127 6.94 18.27 -27.70
CA ASN A 127 7.75 17.90 -26.54
C ASN A 127 7.36 16.54 -25.94
N TYR A 128 6.20 15.98 -26.28
CA TYR A 128 5.70 14.76 -25.64
C TYR A 128 6.53 13.53 -25.99
N THR A 129 7.09 13.45 -27.21
CA THR A 129 8.04 12.39 -27.57
C THR A 129 9.23 12.36 -26.62
N TYR A 130 9.86 13.52 -26.41
CA TYR A 130 11.00 13.66 -25.49
C TYR A 130 10.61 13.32 -24.04
N LEU A 131 9.45 13.78 -23.57
CA LEU A 131 9.01 13.50 -22.20
C LEU A 131 8.72 12.01 -21.96
N ILE A 132 8.10 11.34 -22.93
CA ILE A 132 7.86 9.88 -22.86
C ILE A 132 9.20 9.14 -22.73
N GLU A 133 10.16 9.45 -23.61
CA GLU A 133 11.50 8.85 -23.56
C GLU A 133 12.16 9.05 -22.18
N LYS A 134 12.11 10.27 -21.63
CA LYS A 134 12.70 10.55 -20.31
C LYS A 134 11.98 9.87 -19.15
N LEU A 135 10.66 9.69 -19.22
CA LEU A 135 9.91 8.97 -18.21
C LEU A 135 10.17 7.46 -18.28
N GLU A 136 10.36 6.90 -19.49
CA GLU A 136 10.71 5.49 -19.68
C GLU A 136 12.13 5.17 -19.21
N GLU A 137 13.10 6.05 -19.49
CA GLU A 137 14.49 5.94 -19.03
C GLU A 137 14.63 6.08 -17.51
N TRP A 138 13.78 6.90 -16.87
CA TRP A 138 13.86 7.13 -15.43
C TRP A 138 13.50 5.88 -14.63
N ASN A 139 14.42 5.47 -13.75
CA ASN A 139 14.29 4.31 -12.85
C ASN A 139 13.31 4.51 -11.67
N ASN A 140 12.62 5.65 -11.61
CA ASN A 140 11.67 6.07 -10.57
C ASN A 140 12.29 6.51 -9.23
N LEU A 141 13.62 6.58 -9.12
CA LEU A 141 14.30 6.98 -7.89
C LEU A 141 14.64 8.47 -7.90
N LYS A 142 14.73 9.04 -6.70
CA LYS A 142 15.27 10.37 -6.42
C LYS A 142 16.55 10.21 -5.61
N GLU A 143 17.56 9.71 -6.27
CA GLU A 143 18.88 9.43 -5.72
C GLU A 143 19.91 10.43 -6.26
N ASP A 144 21.05 10.52 -5.59
CA ASP A 144 22.21 11.27 -6.05
C ASP A 144 23.32 10.26 -6.39
N GLU A 145 23.32 9.77 -7.63
CA GLU A 145 24.34 8.84 -8.12
C GLU A 145 25.70 9.53 -8.29
N ASN A 146 25.70 10.83 -8.57
CA ASN A 146 26.91 11.59 -8.89
C ASN A 146 27.64 12.09 -7.64
N LYS A 147 26.97 12.12 -6.48
CA LYS A 147 27.53 12.52 -5.16
C LYS A 147 28.11 13.94 -5.14
N GLU A 148 27.52 14.86 -5.90
CA GLU A 148 27.95 16.26 -6.00
C GLU A 148 27.12 17.22 -5.14
#